data_AF-A0A7C0VB54-F1
#
_entry.id   AF-A0A7C0VB54-F1
#
_cell.length_a   1.000
_cell.length_b   1.000
_cell.length_c   1.000
_cell.angle_alpha   90.00
_cell.angle_beta   90.00
_cell.angle_gamma   90.00
#
_symmetry.space_group_name_H-M   'P 1'
#
loop_
_entity.id
_entity.type
_entity.pdbx_description
1 polymer ?
#
loop_
_entity_poly.entity_id
_entity_poly.type
_entity_poly.pdbx_seq_one_letter_code
_entity_poly.pdbx_strand_id
1 'polypeptide(L)'
;MKGMKVLFKKEVQDYLNSPISYIILFVFLGLTGWFFTTQVINSGMATLDGFVTMVPFLFLFLLPAVTMKLIAEEETRGTAEILETLPLKRFEIVLAKYLGAVTFICIMLIPTLIYPITLAIIGKIEWGVV
;
A
#
# COMPACT_ATOMS: atom_id res chain seq x y z
N MET A 1 5.16 -26.20 2.61
CA MET A 1 4.27 -25.05 2.93
C MET A 1 4.62 -24.28 4.20
N LYS A 2 5.30 -24.82 5.23
CA LYS A 2 5.67 -24.04 6.43
C LYS A 2 6.66 -22.90 6.12
N GLY A 3 7.62 -23.12 5.22
CA GLY A 3 8.62 -22.12 4.83
C GLY A 3 8.03 -20.88 4.15
N MET A 4 7.10 -21.04 3.22
CA MET A 4 6.41 -19.93 2.55
C MET A 4 5.68 -18.99 3.53
N LYS A 5 5.00 -19.54 4.55
CA LYS A 5 4.31 -18.73 5.57
C LYS A 5 5.29 -17.93 6.44
N VAL A 6 6.43 -18.53 6.77
CA VAL A 6 7.49 -17.87 7.55
C VAL A 6 8.11 -16.73 6.74
N LEU A 7 8.40 -16.97 5.45
CA LEU A 7 8.92 -15.95 4.55
C LEU A 7 7.93 -14.79 4.39
N PHE A 8 6.65 -15.08 4.14
CA PHE A 8 5.61 -14.04 4.08
C PHE A 8 5.54 -13.19 5.35
N LYS A 9 5.55 -13.82 6.54
CA LYS A 9 5.52 -13.10 7.82
C LYS A 9 6.75 -12.20 7.98
N LYS A 10 7.93 -12.69 7.59
CA LYS A 10 9.17 -11.92 7.58
C LYS A 10 9.04 -10.70 6.67
N GLU A 11 8.59 -10.88 5.43
CA GLU A 11 8.41 -9.79 4.45
C GLU A 11 7.47 -8.70 4.99
N VAL A 12 6.31 -9.07 5.55
CA VAL A 12 5.39 -8.10 6.17
C VAL A 12 6.06 -7.35 7.32
N GLN A 13 6.85 -8.04 8.15
CA GLN A 13 7.57 -7.42 9.25
C GLN A 13 8.70 -6.51 8.77
N ASP A 14 9.41 -6.86 7.70
CA ASP A 14 10.44 -6.04 7.06
C ASP A 14 9.83 -4.77 6.43
N TYR A 15 8.60 -4.86 5.91
CA TYR A 15 7.83 -3.68 5.52
C TYR A 15 7.49 -2.78 6.69
N LEU A 16 6.96 -3.33 7.78
CA LEU A 16 6.55 -2.56 8.96
C LEU A 16 7.72 -2.03 9.81
N ASN A 17 8.92 -2.60 9.70
CA ASN A 17 10.09 -2.12 10.45
C ASN A 17 10.96 -1.14 9.67
N SER A 18 10.71 -0.97 8.37
CA SER A 18 11.52 -0.08 7.54
C SER A 18 11.07 1.38 7.66
N PRO A 19 11.98 2.32 7.97
CA PRO A 19 11.66 3.75 8.05
C PRO A 19 11.05 4.32 6.76
N ILE A 20 11.49 3.82 5.61
CA ILE A 20 11.03 4.26 4.29
C ILE A 20 9.53 3.98 4.12
N SER A 21 9.07 2.80 4.58
CA SER A 21 7.65 2.43 4.52
C SER A 21 6.75 3.41 5.26
N TYR A 22 7.20 3.93 6.41
CA TYR A 22 6.45 4.93 7.19
C TYR A 22 6.40 6.29 6.50
N ILE A 23 7.49 6.69 5.84
CA ILE A 23 7.53 7.93 5.05
C ILE A 23 6.52 7.84 3.90
N ILE A 24 6.52 6.72 3.17
CA ILE A 24 5.58 6.45 2.08
C ILE A 24 4.13 6.50 2.60
N LEU A 25 3.84 5.88 3.75
CA LEU A 25 2.52 5.90 4.37
C LEU A 25 2.07 7.32 4.75
N PHE A 26 2.97 8.09 5.38
CA PHE A 26 2.69 9.46 5.78
C PHE A 26 2.42 10.37 4.59
N VAL A 27 3.24 10.28 3.54
CA VAL A 27 3.08 11.06 2.31
C VAL A 27 1.77 10.67 1.61
N PHE A 28 1.47 9.38 1.50
CA PHE A 28 0.24 8.90 0.91
C PHE A 28 -0.99 9.46 1.63
N LEU A 29 -1.08 9.28 2.95
CA LEU A 29 -2.23 9.74 3.73
C LEU A 29 -2.36 11.27 3.81
N GLY A 30 -1.23 11.96 3.91
CA GLY A 30 -1.20 13.42 3.94
C GLY A 30 -1.70 14.00 2.61
N LEU A 31 -1.23 13.47 1.48
CA LEU A 31 -1.64 13.93 0.16
C LEU A 31 -3.11 13.60 -0.13
N THR A 32 -3.55 12.36 0.12
CA THR A 32 -4.94 11.97 -0.10
C THR A 32 -5.90 12.75 0.80
N GLY A 33 -5.54 12.96 2.07
CA GLY A 33 -6.38 13.67 3.04
C GLY A 33 -6.50 15.15 2.75
N TRP A 34 -5.39 15.79 2.36
CA TRP A 34 -5.39 17.19 1.93
C TRP A 34 -6.27 17.39 0.71
N PHE A 35 -6.03 16.62 -0.36
CA PHE A 35 -6.81 16.72 -1.60
C PHE A 35 -8.29 16.45 -1.38
N PHE A 36 -8.63 15.42 -0.60
CA PHE A 36 -10.01 15.10 -0.26
C PHE A 36 -10.71 16.29 0.42
N THR A 37 -10.08 16.88 1.44
CA THR A 37 -10.67 18.00 2.19
C THR A 37 -10.83 19.24 1.31
N THR A 38 -9.82 19.60 0.53
CA THR A 38 -9.88 20.74 -0.40
C THR A 38 -10.97 20.56 -1.46
N GLN A 39 -11.13 19.36 -2.00
CA GLN A 39 -12.17 19.07 -3.00
C GLN A 39 -13.58 19.17 -2.41
N VAL A 40 -13.82 18.57 -1.24
CA VAL A 40 -15.14 18.61 -0.59
C VAL A 40 -15.53 20.05 -0.21
N ILE A 41 -14.58 20.86 0.29
CA ILE A 41 -14.84 22.25 0.66
C ILE A 41 -15.13 23.12 -0.57
N ASN A 42 -14.34 22.98 -1.65
CA ASN A 42 -14.47 23.84 -2.82
C ASN A 42 -15.66 23.47 -3.72
N SER A 43 -15.95 22.18 -3.88
CA SER A 43 -17.07 21.72 -4.70
C SER A 43 -18.41 21.87 -3.99
N GLY A 44 -18.42 21.97 -2.65
CA GLY A 44 -19.63 21.98 -1.84
C GLY A 44 -20.45 20.69 -1.93
N MET A 45 -19.90 19.64 -2.57
CA MET A 45 -20.56 18.36 -2.81
C MET A 45 -19.77 17.24 -2.13
N ALA A 46 -20.49 16.28 -1.56
CA ALA A 46 -19.94 15.12 -0.88
C ALA A 46 -19.56 13.99 -1.87
N THR A 47 -18.65 14.28 -2.81
CA THR A 47 -18.24 13.34 -3.88
C THR A 47 -16.87 12.70 -3.64
N LEU A 48 -16.70 11.43 -4.03
CA LEU A 48 -15.42 10.70 -3.96
C LEU A 48 -14.52 10.91 -5.20
N ASP A 49 -15.01 11.58 -6.24
CA ASP A 49 -14.33 11.70 -7.54
C ASP A 49 -12.90 12.25 -7.42
N GLY A 50 -12.70 13.27 -6.58
CA GLY A 50 -11.38 13.84 -6.32
C GLY A 50 -10.38 12.85 -5.70
N PHE A 51 -10.85 11.94 -4.85
CA PHE A 51 -10.01 10.88 -4.29
C PHE A 51 -9.71 9.81 -5.34
N VAL A 52 -10.73 9.32 -6.04
CA VAL A 52 -10.61 8.24 -7.03
C VAL A 52 -9.73 8.64 -8.21
N THR A 53 -9.78 9.91 -8.64
CA THR A 53 -8.91 10.44 -9.70
C THR A 53 -7.47 10.63 -9.25
N MET A 54 -7.21 10.96 -7.98
CA MET A 54 -5.86 11.23 -7.48
C MET A 54 -5.08 9.96 -7.11
N VAL A 55 -5.75 8.95 -6.54
CA VAL A 55 -5.10 7.70 -6.07
C VAL A 55 -4.26 7.01 -7.16
N PRO A 56 -4.71 6.86 -8.43
CA PRO A 56 -3.89 6.28 -9.49
C PRO A 56 -2.59 7.03 -9.74
N PHE A 57 -2.59 8.37 -9.68
CA PHE A 57 -1.38 9.17 -9.85
C PHE A 57 -0.41 8.95 -8.69
N LEU A 58 -0.90 8.86 -7.46
CA LEU A 58 -0.06 8.53 -6.30
C LEU A 58 0.54 7.13 -6.43
N PHE A 59 -0.27 6.14 -6.82
CA PHE A 59 0.19 4.77 -7.02
C PHE A 59 1.20 4.61 -8.14
N LEU A 60 1.19 5.47 -9.16
CA LEU A 60 2.22 5.47 -10.20
C LEU A 60 3.63 5.69 -9.63
N PHE A 61 3.78 6.47 -8.56
CA PHE A 61 5.06 6.69 -7.88
C PHE A 61 5.28 5.74 -6.70
N LEU A 62 4.23 5.47 -5.93
CA LEU A 62 4.34 4.66 -4.71
C LEU A 62 4.54 3.17 -5.02
N LEU A 63 3.90 2.63 -6.07
CA LEU A 63 4.05 1.22 -6.41
C LEU A 63 5.50 0.85 -6.80
N PRO A 64 6.17 1.59 -7.71
CA PRO A 64 7.59 1.36 -7.99
C PRO A 64 8.47 1.50 -6.74
N ALA A 65 8.21 2.48 -5.88
CA ALA A 65 8.98 2.67 -4.65
C ALA A 65 8.85 1.46 -3.70
N VAL A 66 7.64 0.92 -3.55
CA VAL A 66 7.35 -0.24 -2.69
C VAL A 66 7.93 -1.53 -3.28
N THR A 67 7.89 -1.70 -4.61
CA THR A 67 8.38 -2.92 -5.27
C THR A 67 9.89 -2.93 -5.46
N MET A 68 10.54 -1.80 -5.74
CA MET A 68 12.01 -1.72 -5.85
C MET A 68 12.69 -2.16 -4.55
N LYS A 69 12.09 -1.83 -3.40
CA LYS A 69 12.59 -2.23 -2.09
C LYS A 69 12.70 -3.76 -1.94
N LEU A 70 11.80 -4.55 -2.53
CA LEU A 70 11.77 -6.02 -2.40
C LEU A 70 13.06 -6.70 -2.83
N ILE A 71 13.69 -6.16 -3.89
CA ILE A 71 14.88 -6.72 -4.53
C ILE A 71 16.12 -5.96 -4.05
N ALA A 72 16.05 -4.63 -3.95
CA ALA A 72 17.17 -3.80 -3.53
C ALA A 72 17.63 -4.11 -2.09
N GLU A 73 16.72 -4.41 -1.16
CA GLU A 73 17.11 -4.77 0.21
C GLU A 73 17.82 -6.13 0.27
N GLU A 74 17.50 -7.06 -0.63
CA GLU A 74 18.15 -8.37 -0.68
C GLU A 74 19.54 -8.33 -1.30
N GLU A 75 19.69 -7.55 -2.38
CA GLU A 75 20.97 -7.27 -3.03
C GLU A 75 21.92 -6.56 -2.05
N THR A 76 21.42 -5.53 -1.35
CA THR A 76 22.24 -4.74 -0.41
C THR A 76 22.67 -5.55 0.81
N ARG A 77 21.85 -6.52 1.26
CA ARG A 77 22.14 -7.35 2.45
C ARG A 77 22.84 -8.68 2.11
N GLY A 78 23.05 -8.98 0.83
CA GLY A 78 23.60 -10.27 0.38
C GLY A 78 22.74 -11.49 0.74
N THR A 79 21.47 -11.27 1.14
CA THR A 79 20.57 -12.36 1.54
C THR A 79 20.00 -13.15 0.36
N ALA A 80 20.18 -12.65 -0.87
CA ALA A 80 19.78 -13.36 -2.09
C ALA A 80 20.41 -14.75 -2.19
N GLU A 81 21.71 -14.88 -1.89
CA GLU A 81 22.43 -16.16 -1.91
C GLU A 81 21.91 -17.13 -0.84
N ILE A 82 21.54 -16.62 0.33
CA ILE A 82 20.97 -17.42 1.42
C ILE A 82 19.59 -17.96 1.03
N LEU A 83 18.77 -17.14 0.36
CA LEU A 83 17.46 -17.55 -0.15
C LEU A 83 17.55 -18.63 -1.23
N GLU A 84 18.59 -18.61 -2.05
CA GLU A 84 18.82 -19.66 -3.07
C GLU A 84 19.30 -20.99 -2.48
N THR A 85 19.97 -20.97 -1.33
CA THR A 85 20.42 -22.20 -0.64
C THR A 85 19.35 -22.84 0.26
N LEU A 86 18.26 -22.12 0.56
CA LEU A 86 17.12 -22.64 1.30
C LEU A 86 16.32 -23.65 0.45
N PRO A 87 15.75 -24.72 1.05
CA PRO A 87 14.95 -25.73 0.35
C PRO A 87 13.53 -25.20 0.01
N LEU A 88 13.47 -24.06 -0.68
CA LEU A 88 12.25 -23.39 -1.13
C LEU A 88 12.22 -23.36 -2.66
N LYS A 89 11.04 -23.60 -3.23
CA LYS A 89 10.87 -23.41 -4.69
C LYS A 89 10.93 -21.91 -5.00
N ARG A 90 11.59 -21.53 -6.09
CA ARG A 90 11.62 -20.13 -6.59
C ARG A 90 10.22 -19.50 -6.67
N PHE A 91 9.21 -20.28 -7.07
CA PHE A 91 7.82 -19.82 -7.11
C PHE A 91 7.27 -19.42 -5.73
N GLU A 92 7.60 -20.16 -4.66
CA GLU A 92 7.15 -19.83 -3.31
C GLU A 92 7.79 -18.52 -2.80
N ILE A 93 9.02 -18.23 -3.22
CA ILE A 93 9.72 -16.97 -2.88
C ILE A 93 9.04 -15.78 -3.57
N VAL A 94 8.81 -15.89 -4.89
CA VAL A 94 8.14 -14.83 -5.66
C VAL A 94 6.73 -14.58 -5.12
N LEU A 95 5.98 -15.64 -4.82
CA LEU A 95 4.63 -15.52 -4.27
C LEU A 95 4.62 -14.86 -2.89
N ALA A 96 5.55 -15.22 -2.00
CA ALA A 96 5.66 -14.62 -0.67
C ALA A 96 5.98 -13.12 -0.74
N LYS A 97 6.90 -12.71 -1.62
CA LYS A 97 7.24 -11.31 -1.85
C LYS A 97 6.08 -10.50 -2.41
N TYR A 98 5.41 -11.04 -3.43
CA TYR A 98 4.24 -10.41 -4.01
C TYR A 98 3.13 -10.21 -2.96
N LEU A 99 2.81 -11.26 -2.20
CA LEU A 99 1.81 -11.18 -1.14
C LEU A 99 2.21 -10.20 -0.03
N GLY A 100 3.49 -10.12 0.32
CA GLY A 100 4.02 -9.15 1.28
C GLY A 100 3.76 -7.71 0.83
N ALA A 101 4.11 -7.39 -0.42
CA ALA A 101 3.87 -6.08 -1.00
C ALA A 101 2.37 -5.74 -1.11
N VAL A 102 1.55 -6.70 -1.55
CA VAL A 102 0.08 -6.53 -1.60
C VAL A 102 -0.49 -6.26 -0.21
N THR A 103 -0.04 -7.00 0.80
CA THR A 103 -0.48 -6.79 2.19
C THR A 103 -0.13 -5.39 2.68
N PHE A 104 1.07 -4.91 2.35
CA PHE A 104 1.50 -3.55 2.70
C PHE A 104 0.65 -2.48 2.01
N ILE A 105 0.34 -2.64 0.72
CA ILE A 105 -0.57 -1.74 -0.01
C ILE A 105 -1.98 -1.78 0.60
N CYS A 106 -2.49 -2.95 0.98
CA CYS A 106 -3.76 -3.07 1.69
C CYS A 106 -3.73 -2.29 3.02
N ILE A 107 -2.65 -2.40 3.80
CA ILE A 107 -2.47 -1.64 5.05
C ILE A 107 -2.49 -0.13 4.79
N MET A 108 -1.90 0.33 3.69
CA MET A 108 -1.96 1.74 3.27
C MET A 108 -3.37 2.20 2.91
N LEU A 109 -4.17 1.32 2.29
CA LEU A 109 -5.53 1.62 1.86
C LEU A 109 -6.55 1.61 3.00
N ILE A 110 -6.40 0.76 4.02
CA ILE A 110 -7.34 0.68 5.16
C ILE A 110 -7.70 2.05 5.76
N PRO A 111 -6.74 2.92 6.13
CA PRO A 111 -7.08 4.23 6.69
C PRO A 111 -7.80 5.17 5.71
N THR A 112 -7.68 4.96 4.39
CA THR A 112 -8.42 5.77 3.39
C THR A 112 -9.92 5.47 3.36
N LEU A 113 -10.36 4.33 3.91
CA LEU A 113 -11.79 4.02 4.11
C LEU A 113 -12.48 5.04 5.02
N ILE A 114 -11.74 5.84 5.79
CA ILE A 114 -12.35 6.91 6.58
C ILE A 114 -13.05 7.95 5.70
N TYR A 115 -12.57 8.21 4.48
CA TYR A 115 -13.15 9.23 3.58
C TYR A 115 -14.58 8.89 3.13
N PRO A 116 -14.89 7.70 2.57
CA PRO A 116 -16.27 7.35 2.26
C PRO A 116 -17.15 7.28 3.51
N ILE A 117 -16.61 6.88 4.67
CA ILE A 117 -17.36 6.85 5.94
C ILE A 117 -17.74 8.27 6.37
N THR A 118 -16.83 9.24 6.32
CA THR A 118 -17.15 10.64 6.68
C THR A 118 -18.16 11.25 5.70
N LEU A 119 -18.04 10.97 4.41
CA LEU A 119 -19.04 11.37 3.43
C LEU A 119 -20.41 10.72 3.67
N ALA A 120 -20.48 9.44 4.05
CA ALA A 120 -21.74 8.77 4.33
C ALA A 120 -22.48 9.32 5.56
N ILE A 121 -21.74 9.88 6.53
CA ILE A 121 -22.29 10.51 7.73
C ILE A 121 -22.75 11.95 7.44
N ILE A 122 -22.00 12.69 6.63
CA ILE A 122 -22.21 14.13 6.38
C ILE A 122 -23.09 14.38 5.15
N GLY A 123 -22.94 13.58 4.11
CA GLY A 123 -23.67 13.65 2.85
C GLY A 123 -24.87 12.72 2.85
N LYS A 124 -26.03 13.23 2.42
CA LYS A 124 -27.19 12.41 2.07
C LYS A 124 -26.74 11.46 0.96
N ILE A 125 -26.70 10.17 1.29
CA ILE A 125 -26.13 9.09 0.47
C ILE A 125 -26.73 9.11 -0.94
N GLU A 126 -25.99 9.67 -1.90
CA GLU A 126 -26.12 9.31 -3.31
C GLU A 126 -24.92 8.41 -3.63
N TRP A 127 -25.15 7.10 -3.58
CA TRP A 127 -24.25 6.15 -4.18
C TRP A 127 -24.13 6.55 -5.65
N GLY A 128 -22.98 7.13 -6.02
CA GLY A 128 -22.69 7.51 -7.40
C GLY A 128 -23.11 6.38 -8.33
N VAL A 129 -23.98 6.72 -9.28
CA VAL A 129 -24.53 5.77 -10.25
C VAL A 129 -23.36 5.14 -11.00
N VAL A 130 -23.37 3.81 -11.02
CA VAL A 130 -22.44 2.91 -11.72
C VAL A 130 -22.30 3.30 -13.20
#